data_AF-A0A6H9LR48-F1
#
_entry.id   AF-A0A6H9LR48-F1
#
_cell.length_a   1.000
_cell.length_b   1.000
_cell.length_c   1.000
_cell.angle_alpha   90.00
_cell.angle_beta   90.00
_cell.angle_gamma   90.00
#
_symmetry.space_group_name_H-M   'P 1'
#
loop_
_entity.id
_entity.type
_entity.pdbx_description
1 polymer ?
#
loop_
_entity_poly.entity_id
_entity_poly.type
_entity_poly.pdbx_seq_one_letter_code
_entity_poly.pdbx_strand_id
1 'polypeptide(L)'
;RLNAALPTTTVTSMICGWWDDIDLRKGGNVYYYYDAANGRFILSFVNAPLYYSSTGSGSLSFQFVLYPDGQVTLQYGTMDAGSLTLQSGTIGIQNAASDDGLTVVYNADYVHDNMVVEFSTQSWLSANPTGGVIEPFAQAVVDLTFDATDLEDGLYSGMVLVSSNDPDTPGHQVAVTMNVSSWTCLDIDGNATVDVADLVYLVEYSFSEGPPPAILATADADGDGSINIADIVMMVEFMFAAGTQPTCGM
;
A
#
# COMPACT_ATOMS: atom_id res chain seq x y z
N ARG A 1 -31.51 -1.04 5.80
CA ARG A 1 -31.32 -0.53 4.42
C ARG A 1 -30.79 -1.70 3.61
N LEU A 2 -31.17 -1.85 2.34
CA LEU A 2 -30.70 -2.96 1.51
C LEU A 2 -29.19 -2.82 1.27
N ASN A 3 -28.45 -3.92 1.39
CA ASN A 3 -27.02 -3.95 1.05
C ASN A 3 -26.80 -3.66 -0.46
N ALA A 4 -25.71 -2.96 -0.80
CA ALA A 4 -25.32 -2.62 -2.16
C ALA A 4 -23.81 -2.36 -2.26
N ALA A 5 -23.25 -2.52 -3.46
CA ALA A 5 -21.91 -2.01 -3.77
C ALA A 5 -21.86 -0.47 -3.64
N LEU A 6 -20.68 0.05 -3.34
CA LEU A 6 -20.35 1.47 -3.24
C LEU A 6 -19.69 2.00 -4.55
N PRO A 7 -19.89 3.28 -4.90
CA PRO A 7 -20.79 4.21 -4.23
C PRO A 7 -22.27 3.86 -4.48
N THR A 8 -23.13 4.19 -3.52
CA THR A 8 -24.58 4.08 -3.66
C THR A 8 -25.28 5.31 -3.10
N THR A 9 -26.37 5.71 -3.76
CA THR A 9 -27.18 6.88 -3.37
C THR A 9 -28.07 6.62 -2.15
N THR A 10 -28.09 5.39 -1.63
CA THR A 10 -28.96 4.99 -0.51
C THR A 10 -28.34 5.26 0.88
N VAL A 11 -27.03 5.50 0.93
CA VAL A 11 -26.27 5.93 2.10
C VAL A 11 -25.38 7.11 1.71
N THR A 12 -24.92 7.89 2.70
CA THR A 12 -23.96 8.98 2.55
C THR A 12 -22.92 8.84 3.67
N SER A 13 -21.67 9.26 3.44
CA SER A 13 -20.61 9.29 4.47
C SER A 13 -20.46 7.96 5.23
N MET A 14 -20.01 6.91 4.54
CA MET A 14 -20.01 5.56 5.11
C MET A 14 -18.62 4.93 5.03
N ILE A 15 -18.14 4.45 6.17
CA ILE A 15 -17.09 3.42 6.26
C ILE A 15 -17.79 2.12 6.62
N CYS A 16 -17.53 1.08 5.84
CA CYS A 16 -18.27 -0.15 5.88
C CYS A 16 -17.33 -1.33 6.16
N GLY A 17 -17.33 -1.81 7.41
CA GLY A 17 -16.61 -3.02 7.82
C GLY A 17 -17.39 -4.31 7.60
N TRP A 18 -18.72 -4.22 7.61
CA TRP A 18 -19.62 -5.31 7.23
C TRP A 18 -21.02 -4.74 7.06
N TRP A 19 -21.39 -4.37 5.83
CA TRP A 19 -22.77 -3.97 5.54
C TRP A 19 -23.55 -5.19 5.09
N ASP A 20 -24.11 -5.84 6.09
CA ASP A 20 -25.22 -6.75 5.97
C ASP A 20 -25.86 -6.86 7.36
N ASP A 21 -26.95 -7.62 7.47
CA ASP A 21 -27.78 -7.62 8.66
C ASP A 21 -27.05 -8.27 9.87
N ILE A 22 -26.56 -7.42 10.78
CA ILE A 22 -26.13 -7.77 12.15
C ILE A 22 -27.25 -7.41 13.13
N ASP A 23 -27.50 -8.25 14.14
CA ASP A 23 -28.53 -8.05 15.16
C ASP A 23 -27.97 -8.02 16.59
N LEU A 24 -27.48 -6.85 17.01
CA LEU A 24 -26.97 -6.60 18.36
C LEU A 24 -28.03 -6.74 19.46
N ARG A 25 -29.33 -6.84 19.12
CA ARG A 25 -30.38 -7.12 20.13
C ARG A 25 -30.33 -8.58 20.60
N LYS A 26 -29.66 -9.47 19.84
CA LYS A 26 -29.50 -10.89 20.15
C LYS A 26 -28.19 -11.23 20.87
N GLY A 27 -27.33 -10.24 21.12
CA GLY A 27 -26.05 -10.43 21.79
C GLY A 27 -24.93 -9.62 21.15
N GLY A 28 -23.70 -9.93 21.55
CA GLY A 28 -22.52 -9.17 21.16
C GLY A 28 -22.40 -7.85 21.91
N ASN A 29 -21.27 -7.18 21.73
CA ASN A 29 -20.99 -5.88 22.32
C ASN A 29 -20.31 -4.98 21.30
N VAL A 30 -20.53 -3.68 21.43
CA VAL A 30 -19.76 -2.66 20.71
C VAL A 30 -18.97 -1.87 21.72
N TYR A 31 -17.65 -1.85 21.54
CA TYR A 31 -16.73 -1.08 22.35
C TYR A 31 -16.15 0.04 21.53
N TYR A 32 -15.82 1.14 22.18
CA TYR A 32 -14.97 2.16 21.62
C TYR A 32 -13.81 2.44 22.57
N TYR A 33 -12.66 2.77 22.01
CA TYR A 33 -11.48 3.14 22.76
C TYR A 33 -10.69 4.18 22.00
N TYR A 34 -10.29 5.25 22.68
CA TYR A 34 -9.32 6.20 22.14
C TYR A 34 -7.95 5.88 22.71
N ASP A 35 -7.09 5.34 21.85
CA ASP A 35 -5.71 5.02 22.18
C ASP A 35 -4.85 6.26 21.98
N ALA A 36 -4.85 7.14 22.99
CA ALA A 36 -4.17 8.43 22.94
C ALA A 36 -2.65 8.29 22.70
N ALA A 37 -2.02 7.21 23.17
CA ALA A 37 -0.59 6.99 23.00
C ALA A 37 -0.20 6.76 21.53
N ASN A 38 -1.09 6.15 20.74
CA ASN A 38 -0.88 5.85 19.32
C ASN A 38 -1.75 6.72 18.40
N GLY A 39 -2.42 7.73 18.95
CA GLY A 39 -3.20 8.69 18.18
C GLY A 39 -4.40 8.13 17.42
N ARG A 40 -4.97 6.97 17.81
CA ARG A 40 -6.02 6.28 17.02
C ARG A 40 -7.33 6.10 17.79
N PHE A 41 -8.44 6.14 17.07
CA PHE A 41 -9.76 5.80 17.59
C PHE A 41 -10.18 4.41 17.10
N ILE A 42 -10.62 3.56 18.03
CA ILE A 42 -10.98 2.18 17.76
C ILE A 42 -12.47 1.99 18.08
N LEU A 43 -13.22 1.40 17.15
CA LEU A 43 -14.60 0.94 17.34
C LEU A 43 -14.65 -0.56 17.04
N SER A 44 -14.91 -1.38 18.05
CA SER A 44 -14.88 -2.84 17.95
C SER A 44 -16.27 -3.44 18.14
N PHE A 45 -16.69 -4.27 17.19
CA PHE A 45 -17.83 -5.17 17.30
C PHE A 45 -17.28 -6.51 17.77
N VAL A 46 -17.79 -7.03 18.89
CA VAL A 46 -17.33 -8.28 19.51
C VAL A 46 -18.48 -9.24 19.63
N ASN A 47 -18.36 -10.42 19.01
CA ASN A 47 -19.39 -11.46 18.94
C ASN A 47 -20.74 -10.90 18.44
N ALA A 48 -20.72 -10.04 17.43
CA ALA A 48 -21.90 -9.42 16.85
C ALA A 48 -22.70 -10.45 16.02
N PRO A 49 -23.91 -10.86 16.45
CA PRO A 49 -24.64 -11.95 15.79
C PRO A 49 -25.21 -11.52 14.43
N LEU A 50 -25.22 -12.42 13.45
CA LEU A 50 -25.93 -12.21 12.19
C LEU A 50 -27.46 -12.28 12.38
N TYR A 51 -28.20 -11.42 11.69
CA TYR A 51 -29.65 -11.49 11.57
C TYR A 51 -30.00 -12.74 10.73
N TYR A 52 -31.12 -13.40 11.02
CA TYR A 52 -31.60 -14.67 10.41
C TYR A 52 -31.15 -16.03 10.97
N SER A 53 -30.27 -16.14 11.96
CA SER A 53 -30.03 -17.49 12.53
C SER A 53 -31.19 -17.95 13.43
N SER A 54 -32.00 -18.90 12.96
CA SER A 54 -32.94 -19.65 13.80
C SER A 54 -32.34 -20.93 14.39
N THR A 55 -31.18 -21.38 13.89
CA THR A 55 -30.56 -22.69 14.21
C THR A 55 -29.10 -22.64 14.67
N GLY A 56 -28.61 -21.47 15.10
CA GLY A 56 -27.23 -21.29 15.62
C GLY A 56 -26.60 -20.02 15.05
N SER A 57 -26.41 -19.01 15.90
CA SER A 57 -25.86 -17.72 15.49
C SER A 57 -24.36 -17.81 15.38
N GLY A 58 -23.85 -17.83 14.16
CA GLY A 58 -22.52 -17.30 13.92
C GLY A 58 -22.45 -15.85 14.42
N SER A 59 -21.25 -15.43 14.78
CA SER A 59 -21.01 -14.07 15.24
C SER A 59 -19.73 -13.51 14.67
N LEU A 60 -19.76 -12.23 14.35
CA LEU A 60 -18.66 -11.50 13.76
C LEU A 60 -17.97 -10.65 14.82
N SER A 61 -16.65 -10.69 14.83
CA SER A 61 -15.79 -9.85 15.65
C SER A 61 -14.83 -9.12 14.73
N PHE A 62 -15.04 -7.82 14.58
CA PHE A 62 -14.25 -6.96 13.70
C PHE A 62 -14.19 -5.55 14.28
N GLN A 63 -13.23 -4.75 13.85
CA GLN A 63 -13.05 -3.40 14.34
C GLN A 63 -12.62 -2.42 13.27
N PHE A 64 -12.96 -1.16 13.51
CA PHE A 64 -12.49 0.00 12.77
C PHE A 64 -11.41 0.65 13.61
N VAL A 65 -10.28 0.96 12.97
CA VAL A 65 -9.21 1.79 13.54
C VAL A 65 -9.07 3.01 12.65
N LEU A 66 -9.33 4.18 13.22
CA LEU A 66 -9.34 5.46 12.51
C LEU A 66 -8.16 6.30 12.98
N TYR A 67 -7.41 6.83 12.02
CA TYR A 67 -6.24 7.68 12.27
C TYR A 67 -6.51 9.13 11.85
N PRO A 68 -5.85 10.13 12.49
CA PRO A 68 -6.05 11.55 12.20
C PRO A 68 -5.60 11.98 10.80
N ASP A 69 -4.69 11.21 10.18
CA ASP A 69 -4.16 11.43 8.84
C ASP A 69 -5.10 10.92 7.72
N GLY A 70 -6.21 10.29 8.07
CA GLY A 70 -7.17 9.72 7.13
C GLY A 70 -6.97 8.24 6.84
N GLN A 71 -5.95 7.59 7.41
CA GLN A 71 -5.84 6.13 7.37
C GLN A 71 -7.04 5.51 8.12
N VAL A 72 -7.60 4.46 7.52
CA VAL A 72 -8.71 3.67 8.06
C VAL A 72 -8.35 2.19 7.92
N THR A 73 -8.19 1.51 9.04
CA THR A 73 -7.95 0.06 9.05
C THR A 73 -9.20 -0.67 9.52
N LEU A 74 -9.63 -1.67 8.77
CA LEU A 74 -10.65 -2.63 9.14
C LEU A 74 -9.95 -3.94 9.49
N GLN A 75 -10.09 -4.40 10.74
CA GLN A 75 -9.47 -5.64 11.20
C GLN A 75 -10.54 -6.67 11.53
N TYR A 76 -10.40 -7.85 10.94
CA TYR A 76 -11.33 -8.97 11.07
C TYR A 76 -10.71 -10.02 11.99
N GLY A 77 -11.31 -10.21 13.17
CA GLY A 77 -10.90 -11.21 14.14
C GLY A 77 -11.55 -12.55 13.81
N THR A 78 -12.71 -12.80 14.44
CA THR A 78 -13.52 -14.01 14.19
C THR A 78 -14.69 -13.65 13.28
N MET A 79 -14.75 -14.24 12.09
CA MET A 79 -15.79 -14.05 11.09
C MET A 79 -16.60 -15.35 10.94
N ASP A 80 -17.24 -15.79 12.02
CA ASP A 80 -18.04 -17.02 12.01
C ASP A 80 -19.47 -16.72 11.52
N ALA A 81 -19.83 -17.24 10.34
CA ALA A 81 -21.19 -17.13 9.81
C ALA A 81 -22.16 -18.18 10.38
N GLY A 82 -21.68 -19.14 11.18
CA GLY A 82 -22.46 -20.26 11.69
C GLY A 82 -23.00 -21.11 10.53
N SER A 83 -24.33 -21.26 10.44
CA SER A 83 -24.97 -21.96 9.32
C SER A 83 -25.20 -21.09 8.08
N LEU A 84 -24.80 -19.82 8.10
CA LEU A 84 -24.89 -18.89 6.97
C LEU A 84 -23.57 -18.86 6.19
N THR A 85 -23.41 -17.88 5.31
CA THR A 85 -22.17 -17.63 4.56
C THR A 85 -21.69 -16.20 4.80
N LEU A 86 -20.43 -15.93 4.46
CA LEU A 86 -19.87 -14.58 4.44
C LEU A 86 -20.02 -13.88 3.07
N GLN A 87 -20.88 -14.40 2.19
CA GLN A 87 -20.98 -13.95 0.79
C GLN A 87 -22.03 -12.87 0.57
N SER A 88 -22.49 -12.19 1.61
CA SER A 88 -23.58 -11.21 1.55
C SER A 88 -23.21 -9.83 2.08
N GLY A 89 -21.99 -9.66 2.60
CA GLY A 89 -21.48 -8.40 3.10
C GLY A 89 -20.95 -7.48 2.00
N THR A 90 -21.05 -6.16 2.26
CA THR A 90 -20.22 -5.16 1.58
C THR A 90 -19.14 -4.64 2.51
N ILE A 91 -17.94 -4.44 1.99
CA ILE A 91 -16.83 -3.76 2.65
C ILE A 91 -16.37 -2.62 1.73
N GLY A 92 -16.16 -1.43 2.29
CA GLY A 92 -15.77 -0.28 1.48
C GLY A 92 -15.89 1.06 2.20
N ILE A 93 -15.67 2.14 1.46
CA ILE A 93 -15.80 3.51 1.94
C ILE A 93 -16.47 4.37 0.85
N GLN A 94 -17.28 5.35 1.23
CA GLN A 94 -17.82 6.34 0.28
C GLN A 94 -17.99 7.73 0.89
N ASN A 95 -17.94 8.74 0.03
CA ASN A 95 -18.01 10.14 0.39
C ASN A 95 -19.43 10.60 0.77
N ALA A 96 -19.56 11.87 1.14
CA ALA A 96 -20.82 12.46 1.57
C ALA A 96 -21.82 12.71 0.42
N ALA A 97 -21.32 12.96 -0.79
CA ALA A 97 -22.13 13.22 -1.98
C ALA A 97 -22.67 11.94 -2.64
N SER A 98 -22.17 10.77 -2.22
CA SER A 98 -22.53 9.44 -2.74
C SER A 98 -22.22 9.26 -4.23
N ASP A 99 -21.26 10.03 -4.75
CA ASP A 99 -20.77 10.00 -6.12
C ASP A 99 -19.32 9.48 -6.21
N ASP A 100 -18.64 9.32 -5.08
CA ASP A 100 -17.30 8.74 -4.97
C ASP A 100 -17.25 7.72 -3.83
N GLY A 101 -16.69 6.55 -4.12
CA GLY A 101 -16.57 5.46 -3.17
C GLY A 101 -15.78 4.28 -3.73
N LEU A 102 -15.17 3.53 -2.82
CA LEU A 102 -14.39 2.35 -3.11
C LEU A 102 -15.06 1.13 -2.47
N THR A 103 -15.52 0.20 -3.31
CA THR A 103 -15.95 -1.13 -2.89
C THR A 103 -14.75 -2.07 -2.89
N VAL A 104 -14.46 -2.67 -1.74
CA VAL A 104 -13.45 -3.74 -1.63
C VAL A 104 -14.10 -5.07 -1.97
N VAL A 105 -15.27 -5.35 -1.40
CA VAL A 105 -16.09 -6.51 -1.75
C VAL A 105 -17.58 -6.18 -1.65
N TYR A 106 -18.36 -6.80 -2.53
CA TYR A 106 -19.82 -6.82 -2.50
C TYR A 106 -20.32 -8.23 -2.81
N ASN A 107 -21.05 -8.84 -1.89
CA ASN A 107 -21.69 -10.15 -2.04
C ASN A 107 -20.75 -11.25 -2.60
N ALA A 108 -19.55 -11.39 -2.03
CA ALA A 108 -18.58 -12.40 -2.46
C ALA A 108 -17.82 -13.01 -1.28
N ASP A 109 -17.28 -14.21 -1.50
CA ASP A 109 -16.46 -14.93 -0.53
C ASP A 109 -15.04 -14.34 -0.50
N TYR A 110 -14.80 -13.45 0.46
CA TYR A 110 -13.55 -12.68 0.51
C TYR A 110 -13.06 -12.46 1.94
N VAL A 111 -13.96 -12.06 2.84
CA VAL A 111 -13.60 -11.75 4.22
C VAL A 111 -13.49 -13.03 5.04
N HIS A 112 -12.42 -13.15 5.82
CA HIS A 112 -12.15 -14.29 6.70
C HIS A 112 -11.38 -13.84 7.95
N ASP A 113 -11.17 -14.77 8.89
CA ASP A 113 -10.42 -14.53 10.11
C ASP A 113 -9.00 -14.01 9.85
N ASN A 114 -8.51 -13.15 10.75
CA ASN A 114 -7.18 -12.53 10.70
C ASN A 114 -6.89 -11.70 9.44
N MET A 115 -7.94 -11.22 8.77
CA MET A 115 -7.81 -10.34 7.62
C MET A 115 -7.72 -8.87 8.06
N VAL A 116 -7.00 -8.07 7.27
CA VAL A 116 -6.99 -6.61 7.38
C VAL A 116 -7.31 -6.00 6.03
N VAL A 117 -8.14 -4.95 6.02
CA VAL A 117 -8.34 -4.07 4.87
C VAL A 117 -7.96 -2.66 5.30
N GLU A 118 -7.08 -2.01 4.54
CA GLU A 118 -6.65 -0.65 4.82
C GLU A 118 -7.04 0.29 3.68
N PHE A 119 -7.61 1.43 4.07
CA PHE A 119 -7.72 2.60 3.21
C PHE A 119 -6.73 3.62 3.73
N SER A 120 -5.82 4.07 2.88
CA SER A 120 -4.90 5.14 3.21
C SER A 120 -4.84 6.12 2.04
N THR A 121 -4.49 7.36 2.36
CA THR A 121 -4.05 8.33 1.37
C THR A 121 -2.54 8.26 1.18
N GLN A 122 -1.91 7.14 1.56
CA GLN A 122 -0.45 6.99 1.56
C GLN A 122 0.03 7.14 0.13
N SER A 123 0.56 8.34 -0.14
CA SER A 123 0.83 8.81 -1.49
C SER A 123 2.28 8.50 -1.78
N TRP A 124 2.54 7.27 -2.22
CA TRP A 124 3.84 6.90 -2.80
C TRP A 124 4.18 7.73 -4.04
N LEU A 125 3.20 8.47 -4.58
CA LEU A 125 3.33 9.40 -5.69
C LEU A 125 2.73 10.75 -5.30
N SER A 126 3.48 11.83 -5.42
CA SER A 126 2.98 13.21 -5.22
C SER A 126 3.49 14.14 -6.31
N ALA A 127 2.84 15.31 -6.46
CA ALA A 127 3.16 16.30 -7.49
C ALA A 127 3.27 17.71 -6.88
N ASN A 128 4.22 18.51 -7.36
CA ASN A 128 4.37 19.91 -6.96
C ASN A 128 4.85 20.79 -8.14
N PRO A 129 4.16 21.89 -8.50
CA PRO A 129 2.88 22.33 -7.93
C PRO A 129 1.70 21.47 -8.38
N THR A 130 0.64 21.39 -7.56
CA THR A 130 -0.60 20.67 -7.89
C THR A 130 -1.58 21.48 -8.75
N GLY A 131 -1.24 22.73 -9.06
CA GLY A 131 -2.05 23.61 -9.91
C GLY A 131 -1.39 24.98 -10.11
N GLY A 132 -1.90 25.74 -11.08
CA GLY A 132 -1.37 27.06 -11.40
C GLY A 132 -2.03 27.66 -12.64
N VAL A 133 -1.52 28.82 -13.07
CA VAL A 133 -1.92 29.48 -14.32
C VAL A 133 -0.72 29.51 -15.25
N ILE A 134 -0.91 29.11 -16.50
CA ILE A 134 0.10 29.17 -17.55
C ILE A 134 -0.36 30.24 -18.54
N GLU A 135 0.46 31.26 -18.73
CA GLU A 135 0.19 32.31 -19.71
C GLU A 135 0.30 31.78 -21.15
N PRO A 136 -0.30 32.46 -22.14
CA PRO A 136 -0.16 32.07 -23.55
C PRO A 136 1.32 31.95 -23.95
N PHE A 137 1.65 30.85 -24.64
CA PHE A 137 3.02 30.50 -25.07
C PHE A 137 4.04 30.24 -23.93
N ALA A 138 3.59 30.10 -22.68
CA ALA A 138 4.45 29.69 -21.56
C ALA A 138 4.41 28.18 -21.27
N GLN A 139 5.30 27.72 -20.40
CA GLN A 139 5.32 26.36 -19.86
C GLN A 139 5.54 26.39 -18.34
N ALA A 140 5.05 25.37 -17.64
CA ALA A 140 5.32 25.11 -16.23
C ALA A 140 5.90 23.70 -16.07
N VAL A 141 6.81 23.54 -15.11
CA VAL A 141 7.36 22.23 -14.71
C VAL A 141 6.61 21.79 -13.45
N VAL A 142 6.25 20.50 -13.40
CA VAL A 142 5.67 19.85 -12.24
C VAL A 142 6.58 18.70 -11.85
N ASP A 143 7.12 18.76 -10.64
CA ASP A 143 7.96 17.71 -10.10
C ASP A 143 7.07 16.60 -9.53
N LEU A 144 7.34 15.35 -9.94
CA LEU A 144 6.73 14.17 -9.36
C LEU A 144 7.69 13.54 -8.35
N THR A 145 7.22 13.32 -7.14
CA THR A 145 8.00 12.66 -6.09
C THR A 145 7.45 11.26 -5.86
N PHE A 146 8.36 10.30 -5.87
CA PHE A 146 8.11 8.91 -5.56
C PHE A 146 8.68 8.63 -4.18
N ASP A 147 7.82 8.22 -3.25
CA ASP A 147 8.22 7.91 -1.88
C ASP A 147 7.95 6.43 -1.59
N ALA A 148 9.03 5.67 -1.49
CA ALA A 148 8.99 4.25 -1.16
C ALA A 148 9.12 3.99 0.35
N THR A 149 9.15 5.03 1.18
CA THR A 149 9.23 4.90 2.63
C THR A 149 8.02 4.10 3.13
N ASP A 150 8.30 3.08 3.95
CA ASP A 150 7.30 2.17 4.54
C ASP A 150 6.44 1.39 3.51
N LEU A 151 6.90 1.28 2.27
CA LEU A 151 6.28 0.41 1.27
C LEU A 151 6.93 -0.98 1.29
N GLU A 152 6.08 -2.00 1.22
CA GLU A 152 6.50 -3.38 1.00
C GLU A 152 6.95 -3.60 -0.45
N ASP A 153 7.71 -4.67 -0.67
CA ASP A 153 8.12 -5.06 -2.01
C ASP A 153 6.90 -5.31 -2.91
N GLY A 154 6.90 -4.69 -4.09
CA GLY A 154 5.79 -4.82 -5.02
C GLY A 154 5.73 -3.77 -6.12
N LEU A 155 4.78 -3.98 -7.04
CA LEU A 155 4.48 -3.05 -8.11
C LEU A 155 3.33 -2.10 -7.71
N TYR A 156 3.65 -0.82 -7.58
CA TYR A 156 2.71 0.25 -7.30
C TYR A 156 2.34 0.94 -8.61
N SER A 157 1.04 1.04 -8.90
CA SER A 157 0.52 1.68 -10.11
C SER A 157 -0.40 2.84 -9.75
N GLY A 158 -0.23 3.96 -10.44
CA GLY A 158 -0.94 5.20 -10.15
C GLY A 158 -1.18 6.01 -11.41
N MET A 159 -1.89 7.13 -11.25
CA MET A 159 -2.23 8.03 -12.34
C MET A 159 -2.09 9.47 -11.88
N VAL A 160 -1.35 10.27 -12.65
CA VAL A 160 -1.36 11.73 -12.52
C VAL A 160 -2.42 12.27 -13.48
N LEU A 161 -3.44 12.91 -12.92
CA LEU A 161 -4.47 13.59 -13.68
C LEU A 161 -4.14 15.09 -13.80
N VAL A 162 -3.91 15.54 -15.02
CA VAL A 162 -3.76 16.97 -15.33
C VAL A 162 -5.11 17.47 -15.82
N SER A 163 -5.68 18.46 -15.16
CA SER A 163 -6.91 19.13 -15.61
C SER A 163 -6.59 20.55 -16.07
N SER A 164 -7.20 20.96 -17.18
CA SER A 164 -6.96 22.22 -17.86
C SER A 164 -8.28 22.87 -18.27
N ASN A 165 -8.26 24.18 -18.47
CA ASN A 165 -9.37 24.93 -19.06
C ASN A 165 -9.28 25.03 -20.59
N ASP A 166 -8.30 24.37 -21.23
CA ASP A 166 -8.23 24.23 -22.68
C ASP A 166 -9.43 23.41 -23.19
N PRO A 167 -10.32 23.99 -24.03
CA PRO A 167 -11.48 23.29 -24.57
C PRO A 167 -11.14 22.05 -25.40
N ASP A 168 -9.97 22.03 -26.04
CA ASP A 168 -9.55 20.92 -26.90
C ASP A 168 -8.90 19.79 -26.07
N THR A 169 -8.14 20.15 -25.02
CA THR A 169 -7.49 19.20 -24.10
C THR A 169 -7.77 19.49 -22.62
N PRO A 170 -9.02 19.32 -22.14
CA PRO A 170 -9.41 19.68 -20.78
C PRO A 170 -8.84 18.73 -19.70
N GLY A 171 -8.34 17.57 -20.10
CA GLY A 171 -7.75 16.60 -19.20
C GLY A 171 -6.72 15.72 -19.90
N HIS A 172 -5.63 15.42 -19.20
CA HIS A 172 -4.62 14.47 -19.64
C HIS A 172 -4.25 13.51 -18.50
N GLN A 173 -4.06 12.24 -18.83
CA GLN A 173 -3.74 11.20 -17.86
C GLN A 173 -2.34 10.67 -18.14
N VAL A 174 -1.48 10.70 -17.12
CA VAL A 174 -0.16 10.11 -17.16
C VAL A 174 -0.16 8.90 -16.23
N ALA A 175 -0.09 7.70 -16.81
CA ALA A 175 0.05 6.47 -16.04
C ALA A 175 1.45 6.39 -15.45
N VAL A 176 1.54 5.99 -14.18
CA VAL A 176 2.79 5.92 -13.43
C VAL A 176 2.92 4.55 -12.78
N THR A 177 4.10 3.97 -12.85
CA THR A 177 4.44 2.70 -12.20
C THR A 177 5.73 2.86 -11.41
N MET A 178 5.74 2.37 -10.17
CA MET A 178 6.92 2.27 -9.32
C MET A 178 7.07 0.82 -8.86
N ASN A 179 8.27 0.28 -9.00
CA ASN A 179 8.60 -1.03 -8.44
C ASN A 179 9.41 -0.82 -7.16
N VAL A 180 8.90 -1.30 -6.03
CA VAL A 180 9.60 -1.31 -4.75
C VAL A 180 10.19 -2.70 -4.56
N SER A 181 11.48 -2.75 -4.26
CA SER A 181 12.19 -4.00 -3.98
C SER A 181 13.27 -3.77 -2.95
N SER A 182 13.27 -4.60 -1.91
CA SER A 182 14.38 -4.77 -1.01
C SER A 182 15.58 -5.35 -1.76
N TRP A 183 16.78 -5.00 -1.31
CA TRP A 183 18.02 -5.44 -1.93
C TRP A 183 19.06 -5.76 -0.87
N THR A 184 19.96 -6.67 -1.22
CA THR A 184 21.07 -7.06 -0.36
C THR A 184 22.34 -6.39 -0.88
N CYS A 185 23.06 -5.72 0.01
CA CYS A 185 24.37 -5.16 -0.32
C CYS A 185 25.30 -6.26 -0.87
N LEU A 186 25.96 -5.99 -2.00
CA LEU A 186 26.81 -6.93 -2.75
C LEU A 186 26.12 -8.11 -3.45
N ASP A 187 24.79 -8.18 -3.46
CA ASP A 187 24.04 -9.09 -4.36
C ASP A 187 23.83 -8.34 -5.70
N ILE A 188 24.80 -8.49 -6.59
CA ILE A 188 24.93 -7.70 -7.82
C ILE A 188 24.21 -8.39 -8.97
N ASP A 189 24.19 -9.72 -8.98
CA ASP A 189 23.45 -10.50 -9.97
C ASP A 189 21.95 -10.68 -9.61
N GLY A 190 21.55 -10.33 -8.38
CA GLY A 190 20.17 -10.30 -7.90
C GLY A 190 19.61 -11.67 -7.54
N ASN A 191 20.47 -12.64 -7.21
CA ASN A 191 20.10 -14.01 -6.89
C ASN A 191 19.79 -14.25 -5.40
N ALA A 192 19.80 -13.20 -4.58
CA ALA A 192 19.60 -13.20 -3.13
C ALA A 192 20.73 -13.86 -2.32
N THR A 193 21.90 -14.06 -2.91
CA THR A 193 23.10 -14.55 -2.24
C THR A 193 24.29 -13.68 -2.61
N VAL A 194 25.22 -13.50 -1.67
CA VAL A 194 26.47 -12.77 -1.93
C VAL A 194 27.59 -13.79 -2.09
N ASP A 195 28.07 -13.97 -3.31
CA ASP A 195 29.13 -14.91 -3.64
C ASP A 195 30.13 -14.38 -4.70
N VAL A 196 30.95 -15.28 -5.25
CA VAL A 196 32.02 -14.89 -6.18
C VAL A 196 31.47 -14.52 -7.56
N ALA A 197 30.26 -14.95 -7.92
CA ALA A 197 29.58 -14.55 -9.13
C ALA A 197 29.27 -13.05 -9.11
N ASP A 198 28.88 -12.49 -7.96
CA ASP A 198 28.67 -11.05 -7.81
C ASP A 198 29.97 -10.26 -8.01
N LEU A 199 31.09 -10.75 -7.47
CA LEU A 199 32.40 -10.13 -7.68
C LEU A 199 32.82 -10.18 -9.15
N VAL A 200 32.58 -11.31 -9.83
CA VAL A 200 32.83 -11.44 -11.26
C VAL A 200 31.96 -10.45 -12.04
N TYR A 201 30.67 -10.33 -11.68
CA TYR A 201 29.75 -9.37 -12.28
C TYR A 201 30.27 -7.93 -12.12
N LEU A 202 30.67 -7.53 -10.90
CA LEU A 202 31.18 -6.19 -10.63
C LEU A 202 32.42 -5.86 -11.47
N VAL A 203 33.33 -6.83 -11.61
CA VAL A 203 34.52 -6.70 -12.47
C VAL A 203 34.13 -6.60 -13.94
N GLU A 204 33.17 -7.40 -14.41
CA GLU A 204 32.68 -7.37 -15.79
C GLU A 204 32.00 -6.02 -16.12
N TYR A 205 31.17 -5.51 -15.23
CA TYR A 205 30.54 -4.20 -15.37
C TYR A 205 31.58 -3.06 -15.35
N SER A 206 32.52 -3.10 -14.40
CA SER A 206 33.51 -2.02 -14.22
C SER A 206 34.55 -1.95 -15.34
N PHE A 207 34.92 -3.08 -15.95
CA PHE A 207 36.04 -3.16 -16.88
C PHE A 207 35.74 -3.75 -18.26
N SER A 208 34.61 -4.45 -18.43
CA SER A 208 34.37 -5.30 -19.61
C SER A 208 33.07 -5.00 -20.36
N GLU A 209 32.47 -3.82 -20.18
CA GLU A 209 31.16 -3.45 -20.76
C GLU A 209 30.04 -4.47 -20.46
N GLY A 210 30.12 -5.14 -19.31
CA GLY A 210 29.02 -5.96 -18.80
C GLY A 210 27.74 -5.14 -18.64
N PRO A 211 26.56 -5.79 -18.64
CA PRO A 211 25.30 -5.09 -18.38
C PRO A 211 25.36 -4.39 -17.00
N PRO A 212 24.72 -3.21 -16.85
CA PRO A 212 24.63 -2.57 -15.55
C PRO A 212 23.82 -3.44 -14.57
N PRO A 213 24.23 -3.50 -13.28
CA PRO A 213 23.43 -4.12 -12.23
C PRO A 213 22.00 -3.58 -12.22
N ALA A 214 21.03 -4.44 -11.90
CA ALA A 214 19.62 -4.02 -11.79
C ALA A 214 19.44 -2.93 -10.72
N ILE A 215 20.26 -2.96 -9.66
CA ILE A 215 20.30 -1.98 -8.59
C ILE A 215 21.74 -1.52 -8.44
N LEU A 216 22.06 -0.34 -8.95
CA LEU A 216 23.45 0.18 -8.91
C LEU A 216 24.00 0.29 -7.48
N ALA A 217 23.14 0.56 -6.50
CA ALA A 217 23.52 0.64 -5.09
C ALA A 217 24.08 -0.68 -4.52
N THR A 218 23.80 -1.84 -5.13
CA THR A 218 24.39 -3.12 -4.64
C THR A 218 25.86 -3.24 -5.01
N ALA A 219 26.33 -2.47 -6.00
CA ALA A 219 27.67 -2.52 -6.57
C ALA A 219 28.62 -1.43 -6.05
N ASP A 220 28.10 -0.35 -5.45
CA ASP A 220 28.89 0.65 -4.73
C ASP A 220 29.10 0.14 -3.30
N ALA A 221 30.13 -0.65 -3.05
CA ALA A 221 30.35 -1.35 -1.79
C ALA A 221 30.69 -0.40 -0.64
N ASP A 222 31.41 0.69 -0.94
CA ASP A 222 31.87 1.66 0.07
C ASP A 222 30.90 2.82 0.29
N GLY A 223 29.89 2.97 -0.57
CA GLY A 223 28.80 3.93 -0.45
C GLY A 223 29.23 5.36 -0.74
N ASP A 224 30.27 5.56 -1.57
CA ASP A 224 30.77 6.89 -1.94
C ASP A 224 29.99 7.55 -3.10
N GLY A 225 29.02 6.84 -3.67
CA GLY A 225 28.18 7.24 -4.79
C GLY A 225 28.78 6.93 -6.16
N SER A 226 29.92 6.22 -6.23
CA SER A 226 30.65 5.94 -7.48
C SER A 226 31.17 4.52 -7.58
N ILE A 227 30.57 3.70 -8.46
CA ILE A 227 31.06 2.34 -8.73
C ILE A 227 32.42 2.37 -9.45
N ASN A 228 33.47 1.90 -8.78
CA ASN A 228 34.85 1.91 -9.23
C ASN A 228 35.71 0.76 -8.63
N ILE A 229 37.04 0.85 -8.74
CA ILE A 229 37.96 -0.18 -8.25
C ILE A 229 37.96 -0.31 -6.72
N ALA A 230 37.61 0.75 -5.98
CA ALA A 230 37.49 0.73 -4.53
C ALA A 230 36.41 -0.28 -4.09
N ASP A 231 35.29 -0.35 -4.82
CA ASP A 231 34.20 -1.29 -4.53
C ASP A 231 34.62 -2.74 -4.71
N ILE A 232 35.37 -3.01 -5.78
CA ILE A 232 35.93 -4.34 -6.05
C ILE A 232 36.90 -4.75 -4.95
N VAL A 233 37.78 -3.83 -4.52
CA VAL A 233 38.72 -4.10 -3.42
C VAL A 233 37.95 -4.38 -2.12
N MET A 234 36.96 -3.56 -1.80
CA MET A 234 36.14 -3.74 -0.59
C MET A 234 35.38 -5.08 -0.62
N MET A 235 34.79 -5.44 -1.76
CA MET A 235 34.09 -6.72 -1.92
C MET A 235 35.04 -7.90 -1.74
N VAL A 236 36.25 -7.86 -2.31
CA VAL A 236 37.28 -8.89 -2.10
C VAL A 236 37.66 -8.99 -0.62
N GLU A 237 37.85 -7.87 0.07
CA GLU A 237 38.19 -7.86 1.49
C GLU A 237 37.07 -8.42 2.36
N PHE A 238 35.82 -8.09 2.05
CA PHE A 238 34.64 -8.62 2.73
C PHE A 238 34.53 -10.15 2.54
N MET A 239 34.67 -10.63 1.31
CA MET A 239 34.52 -12.06 0.98
C MET A 239 35.66 -12.94 1.52
N PHE A 240 36.90 -12.45 1.51
CA PHE A 240 38.09 -13.30 1.70
C PHE A 240 38.98 -12.91 2.89
N ALA A 241 38.83 -11.71 3.45
CA ALA A 241 39.78 -11.18 4.44
C ALA A 241 39.17 -10.80 5.79
N ALA A 242 37.88 -11.10 6.04
CA ALA A 242 37.15 -10.63 7.22
C ALA A 242 37.24 -9.10 7.39
N GLY A 243 37.14 -8.38 6.26
CA GLY A 243 37.21 -6.92 6.19
C GLY A 243 36.02 -6.21 6.83
N THR A 244 36.02 -4.88 6.70
CA THR A 244 34.92 -4.03 7.17
C THR A 244 33.61 -4.37 6.47
N GLN A 245 32.50 -4.24 7.19
CA GLN A 245 31.18 -4.49 6.63
C GLN A 245 30.87 -3.44 5.55
N PRO A 246 30.55 -3.86 4.31
CA PRO A 246 30.13 -2.96 3.23
C PRO A 246 28.89 -2.18 3.64
N THR A 247 28.83 -0.91 3.25
CA THR A 247 27.71 -0.03 3.59
C THR A 247 26.66 0.01 2.50
N CYS A 248 27.07 -0.12 1.24
CA CYS A 248 26.26 0.04 0.04
C CYS A 248 25.36 1.29 -0.02
N GLY A 249 25.43 2.04 -1.11
CA GLY A 249 24.62 3.25 -1.27
C GLY A 249 24.77 3.87 -2.65
N MET A 250 24.04 4.95 -2.90
CA MET A 250 24.21 5.85 -4.05
C MET A 250 23.99 7.29 -3.60
#